data_AF-A0A0K1QBM8-F1
#
_entry.id   AF-A0A0K1QBM8-F1
#
_cell.length_a   1.000
_cell.length_b   1.000
_cell.length_c   1.000
_cell.angle_alpha   90.00
_cell.angle_beta   90.00
_cell.angle_gamma   90.00
#
_symmetry.space_group_name_H-M   'P 1'
#
loop_
_entity.id
_entity.type
_entity.pdbx_description
1 polymer ?
#
loop_
_entity_poly.entity_id
_entity_poly.type
_entity_poly.pdbx_seq_one_letter_code
_entity_poly.pdbx_strand_id
1 'polypeptide(L)'
;MLSDAVSEMVKAYMAQGAAKSEWVDQKNSPLGRRRHCDLAREKKLPSVKDGRRVLIKRSDIDAYLKSKQVVSIDEDAEFEAEAKRLAAEMGDG
;
A
#
# COMPACT_ATOMS: atom_id res chain seq x y z
N MET A 1 23.86 15.82 -5.10
CA MET A 1 24.81 15.28 -6.11
C MET A 1 24.83 13.75 -6.09
N LEU A 2 25.40 13.07 -5.07
CA LEU A 2 25.39 11.58 -5.00
C LEU A 2 24.00 10.98 -4.69
N SER A 3 23.23 11.63 -3.82
CA SER A 3 21.85 11.27 -3.48
C SER A 3 20.93 11.21 -4.70
N ASP A 4 21.03 12.21 -5.58
CA ASP A 4 20.13 12.36 -6.73
C ASP A 4 20.42 11.31 -7.80
N ALA A 5 21.71 11.02 -8.03
CA ALA A 5 22.13 9.98 -8.95
C ALA A 5 21.68 8.58 -8.51
N VAL A 6 21.77 8.28 -7.20
CA VAL A 6 21.26 7.02 -6.64
C VAL A 6 19.75 6.94 -6.77
N SER A 7 19.03 8.04 -6.50
CA SER A 7 17.57 8.11 -6.63
C SER A 7 17.11 7.88 -8.08
N GLU A 8 17.77 8.49 -9.05
CA GLU A 8 17.51 8.27 -10.47
C GLU A 8 17.83 6.84 -10.92
N MET A 9 18.92 6.26 -10.42
CA MET A 9 19.28 4.87 -10.75
C MET A 9 18.26 3.86 -10.17
N VAL A 10 17.76 4.12 -8.95
CA VAL A 10 16.68 3.33 -8.34
C VAL A 10 15.39 3.48 -9.14
N LYS A 11 15.01 4.70 -9.55
CA LYS A 11 13.83 4.93 -10.41
C LYS A 11 13.96 4.22 -11.76
N ALA A 12 15.13 4.30 -12.40
CA ALA A 12 15.38 3.64 -13.68
C ALA A 12 15.34 2.11 -13.55
N TYR A 13 15.91 1.56 -12.48
CA TYR A 13 15.85 0.12 -12.18
C TYR A 13 14.41 -0.34 -11.90
N MET A 14 13.63 0.46 -11.14
CA MET A 14 12.21 0.19 -10.94
C MET A 14 11.38 0.33 -12.22
N ALA A 15 11.74 1.26 -13.11
CA ALA A 15 11.09 1.46 -14.40
C ALA A 15 11.39 0.32 -15.39
N GLN A 16 12.62 -0.22 -15.39
CA GLN A 16 12.99 -1.38 -16.21
C GLN A 16 12.31 -2.67 -15.74
N GLY A 17 12.16 -2.86 -14.42
CA GLY A 17 11.30 -3.92 -13.85
C GLY A 17 9.80 -3.70 -14.11
N ALA A 18 9.42 -2.51 -14.57
CA ALA A 18 8.06 -2.12 -14.93
C ALA A 18 7.81 -2.17 -16.45
N ALA A 19 8.50 -3.02 -17.20
CA ALA A 19 7.90 -3.61 -18.40
C ALA A 19 6.69 -4.45 -17.93
N LYS A 20 5.56 -3.75 -17.78
CA LYS A 20 4.33 -4.15 -17.07
C LYS A 20 3.73 -5.42 -17.65
N SER A 21 4.15 -6.59 -17.16
CA SER A 21 3.27 -7.74 -17.23
C SER A 21 2.03 -7.41 -16.41
N GLU A 22 0.85 -7.55 -17.02
CA GLU A 22 -0.43 -7.38 -16.32
C GLU A 22 -0.50 -8.25 -15.06
N TRP A 23 0.24 -9.37 -15.06
CA TRP A 23 0.32 -10.34 -13.99
C TRP A 23 1.62 -10.20 -13.20
N VAL A 24 1.50 -10.19 -11.88
CA VAL A 24 2.60 -10.11 -10.92
C VAL A 24 2.70 -11.42 -10.18
N ASP A 25 3.90 -12.01 -10.15
CA ASP A 25 4.15 -13.24 -9.41
C ASP A 25 4.51 -12.98 -7.93
N GLN A 26 4.51 -14.06 -7.14
CA GLN A 26 4.82 -13.95 -5.71
C GLN A 26 6.26 -13.50 -5.42
N LYS A 27 7.20 -13.54 -6.38
CA LYS A 27 8.60 -13.15 -6.16
C LYS A 27 8.81 -11.66 -6.38
N ASN A 28 8.13 -11.09 -7.38
CA ASN A 28 8.24 -9.68 -7.79
C ASN A 28 7.09 -8.82 -7.25
N SER A 29 6.30 -9.36 -6.32
CA SER A 29 5.17 -8.66 -5.71
C SER A 29 5.63 -7.52 -4.79
N PRO A 30 5.07 -6.30 -4.92
CA PRO A 30 5.35 -5.19 -4.00
C PRO A 30 4.83 -5.46 -2.57
N LEU A 31 3.95 -6.44 -2.39
CA LEU A 31 3.46 -6.88 -1.08
C LEU A 31 4.44 -7.83 -0.35
N GLY A 32 5.49 -8.29 -1.05
CA GLY A 32 6.35 -9.38 -0.62
C GLY A 32 5.69 -10.76 -0.78
N ARG A 33 6.53 -11.81 -0.84
CA ARG A 33 6.11 -13.17 -1.18
C ARG A 33 5.06 -13.77 -0.24
N ARG A 34 5.26 -13.63 1.06
CA ARG A 34 4.38 -14.25 2.07
C ARG A 34 2.98 -13.65 2.00
N ARG A 35 2.89 -12.33 2.12
CA ARG A 35 1.62 -11.59 2.09
C ARG A 35 0.89 -11.76 0.76
N HIS A 36 1.61 -11.81 -0.37
CA HIS A 36 1.02 -12.12 -1.67
C HIS A 36 0.33 -13.50 -1.68
N CYS A 37 1.03 -14.53 -1.21
CA CYS A 37 0.48 -15.89 -1.13
C CYS A 37 -0.69 -15.99 -0.15
N ASP A 38 -0.63 -15.28 0.99
CA ASP A 38 -1.68 -15.29 2.00
C ASP A 38 -2.96 -14.65 1.45
N LEU A 39 -2.86 -13.49 0.78
CA LEU A 39 -4.01 -12.83 0.14
C LEU A 39 -4.64 -13.68 -0.96
N ALA A 40 -3.84 -14.40 -1.74
CA ALA A 40 -4.33 -15.35 -2.73
C ALA A 40 -5.05 -16.55 -2.08
N ARG A 41 -4.47 -17.12 -1.01
CA ARG A 41 -5.07 -18.26 -0.27
C ARG A 41 -6.38 -17.87 0.41
N GLU A 42 -6.43 -16.70 1.01
CA GLU A 42 -7.61 -16.14 1.67
C GLU A 42 -8.64 -15.59 0.68
N LYS A 43 -8.36 -15.68 -0.64
CA LYS A 43 -9.21 -15.15 -1.72
C LYS A 43 -9.54 -13.65 -1.59
N LYS A 44 -8.68 -12.90 -0.89
CA LYS A 44 -8.79 -11.43 -0.77
C LYS A 44 -8.35 -10.70 -2.04
N LEU A 45 -7.57 -11.37 -2.88
CA LEU A 45 -7.19 -10.90 -4.21
C LEU A 45 -7.46 -12.00 -5.24
N PRO A 46 -8.05 -11.67 -6.42
CA PRO A 46 -8.16 -12.61 -7.53
C PRO A 46 -6.78 -13.12 -7.94
N SER A 47 -6.62 -14.44 -7.99
CA SER A 47 -5.33 -15.05 -8.33
C SER A 47 -5.50 -16.24 -9.27
N VAL A 48 -4.48 -16.43 -10.11
CA VAL A 48 -4.37 -17.57 -11.03
C VAL A 48 -3.08 -18.30 -10.70
N LYS A 49 -3.11 -19.63 -10.74
CA LYS A 49 -1.90 -20.45 -10.61
C LYS A 49 -1.36 -20.81 -11.98
N ASP A 50 -0.08 -20.59 -12.19
CA ASP A 50 0.69 -21.04 -13.35
C ASP A 50 1.86 -21.90 -12.87
N GLY A 51 1.66 -23.22 -12.88
CA GLY A 51 2.58 -24.18 -12.26
C GLY A 51 2.81 -23.89 -10.77
N ARG A 52 4.03 -23.48 -10.41
CA ARG A 52 4.42 -23.10 -9.03
C ARG A 52 4.27 -21.60 -8.76
N ARG A 53 3.83 -20.81 -9.73
CA ARG A 53 3.64 -19.36 -9.61
C ARG A 53 2.21 -19.06 -9.21
N VAL A 54 2.05 -18.10 -8.30
CA VAL A 54 0.77 -17.47 -7.98
C VAL A 54 0.83 -16.11 -8.62
N LEU A 55 -0.10 -15.85 -9.54
CA LEU A 55 -0.18 -14.64 -10.32
C LEU A 55 -1.40 -13.85 -9.87
N ILE A 56 -1.20 -12.56 -9.61
CA ILE A 56 -2.27 -11.61 -9.31
C ILE A 56 -2.14 -10.45 -10.30
N LYS A 57 -3.26 -9.92 -10.77
CA LYS A 57 -3.20 -8.75 -11.64
C LYS A 57 -2.60 -7.56 -10.91
N ARG A 58 -1.76 -6.80 -11.62
CA ARG A 58 -1.14 -5.59 -11.07
C ARG A 58 -2.20 -4.59 -10.61
N SER A 59 -3.28 -4.42 -11.37
CA SER A 59 -4.42 -3.55 -11.02
C SER A 59 -5.02 -3.88 -9.66
N ASP A 60 -5.14 -5.15 -9.33
CA ASP A 60 -5.79 -5.61 -8.10
C ASP A 60 -4.87 -5.39 -6.90
N ILE A 61 -3.56 -5.59 -7.10
CA ILE A 61 -2.54 -5.26 -6.10
C ILE A 61 -2.53 -3.75 -5.82
N ASP A 62 -2.52 -2.93 -6.88
CA ASP A 62 -2.48 -1.47 -6.74
C ASP A 62 -3.77 -0.95 -6.06
N ALA A 63 -4.94 -1.49 -6.42
CA ALA A 63 -6.21 -1.17 -5.76
C ALA A 63 -6.22 -1.56 -4.28
N TYR A 64 -5.69 -2.74 -3.95
CA TYR A 64 -5.56 -3.18 -2.56
C TYR A 64 -4.63 -2.26 -1.76
N LEU A 65 -3.48 -1.88 -2.31
CA LEU A 65 -2.56 -0.94 -1.66
C LEU A 65 -3.22 0.42 -1.44
N LYS A 66 -3.91 0.95 -2.44
CA LYS A 66 -4.65 2.21 -2.33
C LYS A 66 -5.72 2.15 -1.23
N SER A 67 -6.47 1.05 -1.16
CA SER A 67 -7.49 0.85 -0.11
C SER A 67 -6.90 0.79 1.30
N LYS A 68 -5.64 0.34 1.45
CA LYS A 68 -4.97 0.24 2.75
C LYS A 68 -4.25 1.52 3.15
N GLN A 69 -3.84 2.34 2.19
CA GLN A 69 -3.24 3.65 2.46
C GLN A 69 -4.27 4.67 2.95
N VAL A 70 -5.53 4.55 2.53
CA VAL A 70 -6.62 5.48 2.88
C VAL A 70 -7.16 5.28 4.30
N VAL A 71 -6.75 4.24 5.03
CA VAL A 71 -7.17 4.00 6.43
C VAL A 71 -6.25 4.68 7.45
N SER A 72 -5.71 5.85 7.13
CA SER A 72 -5.35 6.82 8.16
C SER A 72 -6.65 7.50 8.57
N ILE A 73 -7.25 7.02 9.65
CA ILE A 73 -8.47 7.61 10.18
C ILE A 73 -8.09 8.99 10.70
N ASP A 74 -8.70 10.04 10.15
CA ASP A 74 -8.66 11.41 10.68
C ASP A 74 -9.44 11.45 12.02
N GLU A 75 -9.06 10.63 13.01
CA GLU A 75 -9.64 10.68 14.38
C GLU A 75 -9.26 11.98 15.09
N ASP A 76 -8.30 12.72 14.54
CA ASP A 76 -7.82 13.99 15.09
C ASP A 76 -8.90 15.10 15.02
N ALA A 77 -9.80 15.07 14.03
CA ALA A 77 -10.77 16.16 13.86
C ALA A 77 -11.90 16.15 14.92
N GLU A 78 -12.38 14.97 15.31
CA GLU A 78 -13.40 14.85 16.38
C GLU A 78 -12.76 15.03 17.77
N PHE A 79 -11.54 14.54 17.98
CA PHE A 79 -10.81 14.73 19.23
C PHE A 79 -10.43 16.19 19.49
N GLU A 80 -9.98 16.92 18.46
CA GLU A 80 -9.69 18.36 18.57
C GLU A 80 -10.94 19.21 18.84
N ALA A 81 -12.10 18.83 18.27
CA ALA A 81 -13.36 19.52 18.52
C ALA A 81 -13.87 19.33 19.96
N GLU A 82 -13.75 18.11 20.51
CA GLU A 82 -14.12 17.79 21.89
C GLU A 82 -13.17 18.48 22.90
N ALA A 83 -11.85 18.44 22.64
CA ALA A 83 -10.85 19.10 23.48
C ALA A 83 -11.04 20.62 23.54
N LYS A 84 -11.43 21.24 22.43
CA LYS A 84 -11.74 22.67 22.38
C LYS A 84 -13.01 23.04 23.14
N ARG A 85 -14.02 22.16 23.19
CA ARG A 85 -15.23 22.36 24.01
C ARG A 85 -14.91 22.29 25.51
N LEU A 86 -14.17 21.27 25.93
CA LEU A 86 -13.74 21.10 27.32
C LEU A 86 -12.87 22.27 27.82
N ALA A 87 -11.96 22.76 26.97
CA ALA A 87 -11.14 23.94 27.30
C ALA A 87 -11.96 25.23 27.45
N ALA A 88 -13.07 25.37 26.71
CA ALA A 88 -13.96 26.51 26.85
C ALA A 88 -14.82 26.44 28.12
N GLU A 89 -15.19 25.24 28.56
CA GLU A 89 -15.99 25.03 29.78
C GLU A 89 -15.17 25.19 31.08
N MET A 90 -13.86 24.91 31.03
CA MET A 90 -12.95 25.04 32.18
C MET A 90 -12.38 26.46 32.39
N GLY A 91 -12.62 27.40 31.46
CA GLY A 91 -12.00 28.73 31.45
C GLY A 91 -12.80 29.86 32.10
N ASP A 92 -13.96 29.59 32.69
CA ASP A 92 -14.91 30.62 33.16
C ASP A 92 -15.28 30.43 34.65
N GLY A 93 -14.28 30.15 35.50
CA GLY A 93 -14.41 29.97 36.95
C GLY A 93 -13.42 30.82 37.75
#